data_AF-A0A8C5EZW4-F1
#
_entry.id   AF-A0A8C5EZW4-F1
#
_cell.length_a   1.000
_cell.length_b   1.000
_cell.length_c   1.000
_cell.angle_alpha   90.00
_cell.angle_beta   90.00
_cell.angle_gamma   90.00
#
_symmetry.space_group_name_H-M   'P 1'
#
loop_
_entity.id
_entity.type
_entity.pdbx_description
1 polymer ?
#
loop_
_entity_poly.entity_id
_entity_poly.type
_entity_poly.pdbx_seq_one_letter_code
_entity_poly.pdbx_strand_id
1 'polypeptide(L)'
;MCHSGFFLGLQPSAGLSLRWCEDFLTCKICYDLYTVPKILPCLHSYCQHCREPLVRDRALQCLECRLQTDVPGGASSLKTNFFIDSLLELFQIKRNRDLACTVCSDAQKILTATARCLDCKDFLCQSCTQGHCCSRLTLHHKVVKLDLPMLSPPMRTPILW
;
A
#
# COMPACT_ATOMS: atom_id res chain seq x y z
N MET A 1 -33.47 24.89 28.69
CA MET A 1 -33.60 25.83 27.56
C MET A 1 -32.20 26.16 27.08
N CYS A 2 -31.80 25.67 25.90
CA CYS A 2 -30.68 26.22 25.14
C CYS A 2 -31.03 26.12 23.67
N HIS A 3 -31.16 27.29 23.05
CA HIS A 3 -31.50 27.53 21.66
C HIS A 3 -30.34 27.17 20.71
N SER A 4 -30.72 26.66 19.55
CA SER A 4 -30.29 27.06 18.21
C SER A 4 -28.80 27.35 17.98
N GLY A 5 -28.09 26.38 17.40
CA GLY A 5 -26.80 26.58 16.73
C GLY A 5 -26.88 26.08 15.28
N PHE A 6 -26.77 27.01 14.34
CA PHE A 6 -26.70 26.79 12.90
C PHE A 6 -25.36 26.12 12.56
N PHE A 7 -25.34 24.80 12.38
CA PHE A 7 -24.14 24.10 11.89
C PHE A 7 -24.15 24.11 10.36
N LEU A 8 -23.34 25.00 9.78
CA LEU A 8 -22.90 24.88 8.39
C LEU A 8 -22.22 23.50 8.25
N GLY A 9 -22.87 22.60 7.52
CA GLY A 9 -22.35 21.28 7.21
C GLY A 9 -21.11 21.39 6.33
N LEU A 10 -19.92 21.43 6.95
CA LEU A 10 -18.70 20.99 6.29
C LEU A 10 -18.77 19.47 6.16
N GLN A 11 -19.01 18.99 4.94
CA GLN A 11 -18.82 17.58 4.63
C GLN A 11 -17.33 17.22 4.80
N PRO A 12 -16.99 16.11 5.47
CA PRO A 12 -15.61 15.67 5.59
C PRO A 12 -15.09 15.19 4.23
N SER A 13 -14.03 15.84 3.76
CA SER A 13 -13.34 15.58 2.51
C SER A 13 -12.49 14.31 2.55
N ALA A 14 -13.15 13.14 2.58
CA ALA A 14 -12.45 11.84 2.49
C ALA A 14 -11.88 11.55 1.08
N GLY A 15 -12.21 12.37 0.06
CA GLY A 15 -11.89 12.10 -1.36
C GLY A 15 -10.66 12.85 -1.94
N LEU A 16 -10.01 13.71 -1.17
CA LEU A 16 -8.85 14.49 -1.65
C LEU A 16 -7.49 13.82 -1.35
N SER A 17 -7.41 12.95 -0.34
CA SER A 17 -6.14 12.37 0.13
C SER A 17 -5.61 11.20 -0.71
N LEU A 18 -6.45 10.50 -1.46
CA LEU A 18 -6.04 9.32 -2.24
C LEU A 18 -5.35 9.70 -3.56
N ARG A 19 -5.83 10.75 -4.24
CA ARG A 19 -5.29 11.17 -5.55
C ARG A 19 -3.84 11.67 -5.47
N TRP A 20 -3.49 12.37 -4.40
CA TRP A 20 -2.13 12.86 -4.22
C TRP A 20 -1.09 11.75 -4.00
N CYS A 21 -1.53 10.59 -3.51
CA CYS A 21 -0.64 9.46 -3.30
C CYS A 21 -0.31 8.74 -4.62
N GLU A 22 -1.25 8.69 -5.56
CA GLU A 22 -1.06 8.03 -6.87
C GLU A 22 0.07 8.69 -7.68
N ASP A 23 0.08 10.02 -7.79
CA ASP A 23 1.11 10.75 -8.55
C ASP A 23 2.53 10.63 -7.97
N PHE A 24 2.62 10.41 -6.65
CA PHE A 24 3.88 10.19 -5.94
C PHE A 24 4.37 8.73 -6.05
N LEU A 25 3.45 7.78 -6.21
CA LEU A 25 3.71 6.34 -6.31
C LEU A 25 3.75 5.83 -7.75
N THR A 26 3.70 6.72 -8.73
CA THR A 26 3.83 6.40 -10.16
C THR A 26 5.24 6.63 -10.67
N CYS A 27 5.70 5.68 -11.49
CA CYS A 27 6.99 5.75 -12.15
C CYS A 27 6.95 6.76 -13.29
N LYS A 28 7.95 7.63 -13.40
CA LYS A 28 8.04 8.65 -14.47
C LYS A 28 8.43 8.09 -15.86
N ILE A 29 8.66 6.77 -15.98
CA ILE A 29 9.00 6.12 -17.25
C ILE A 29 7.78 5.39 -17.82
N CYS A 30 7.22 4.43 -17.07
CA CYS A 30 6.05 3.66 -17.52
C CYS A 30 4.71 4.31 -17.17
N TYR A 31 4.70 5.33 -16.29
CA TYR A 31 3.50 6.01 -15.78
C TYR A 31 2.53 5.13 -14.97
N ASP A 32 2.91 3.89 -14.68
CA ASP A 32 2.21 3.01 -13.76
C ASP A 32 2.73 3.13 -12.33
N LEU A 33 2.03 2.53 -11.36
CA LEU A 33 2.53 2.36 -9.99
C LEU A 33 3.90 1.66 -10.02
N TYR A 34 4.80 2.09 -9.14
CA TYR A 34 6.14 1.50 -9.07
C TYR A 34 6.09 -0.03 -8.89
N THR A 35 6.96 -0.73 -9.62
CA THR A 35 7.24 -2.15 -9.41
C THR A 35 8.73 -2.32 -9.19
N VAL A 36 9.11 -2.86 -8.02
CA VAL A 36 10.51 -2.94 -7.56
C VAL A 36 11.24 -1.60 -7.76
N PRO A 37 10.82 -0.53 -7.04
CA PRO A 37 11.40 0.80 -7.23
C PRO A 37 12.87 0.80 -6.87
N LYS A 38 13.74 1.26 -7.79
CA LYS A 38 15.17 1.45 -7.55
C LYS A 38 15.48 2.92 -7.34
N ILE A 39 16.36 3.26 -6.40
CA ILE A 39 16.76 4.66 -6.12
C ILE A 39 18.17 4.95 -6.67
N LEU A 40 18.34 6.11 -7.33
CA LEU A 40 19.67 6.64 -7.71
C LEU A 40 20.29 7.45 -6.56
N PRO A 41 21.61 7.74 -6.61
CA PRO A 41 22.26 8.69 -5.70
C PRO A 41 21.63 10.10 -5.69
N CYS A 42 21.00 10.53 -6.79
CA CYS A 42 20.22 11.78 -6.85
C CYS A 42 18.82 11.68 -6.23
N LEU A 43 18.48 10.57 -5.57
CA LEU A 43 17.20 10.28 -4.92
C LEU A 43 15.99 10.07 -5.85
N HIS A 44 16.17 10.19 -7.17
CA HIS A 44 15.12 9.83 -8.13
C HIS A 44 14.96 8.31 -8.25
N SER A 45 13.71 7.87 -8.36
CA SER A 45 13.34 6.45 -8.39
C SER A 45 12.62 6.08 -9.69
N TYR A 46 12.92 4.91 -10.26
CA TYR A 46 12.20 4.30 -11.38
C TYR A 46 12.04 2.80 -11.10
N CYS A 47 11.10 2.12 -11.76
CA CYS A 47 11.01 0.66 -11.68
C CYS A 47 12.32 0.02 -12.18
N GLN A 48 12.66 -1.16 -11.64
CA GLN A 48 13.86 -1.88 -12.09
C GLN A 48 13.82 -2.13 -13.60
N HIS A 49 12.72 -2.69 -14.10
CA HIS A 49 12.53 -3.01 -15.51
C HIS A 49 12.59 -1.78 -16.43
N CYS A 50 12.20 -0.59 -15.94
CA CYS A 50 12.28 0.66 -16.71
C CYS A 50 13.72 1.17 -16.87
N ARG A 51 14.63 0.80 -15.97
CA ARG A 51 16.03 1.24 -15.99
C ARG A 51 16.95 0.28 -16.71
N GLU A 52 16.63 -1.01 -16.72
CA GLU A 52 17.44 -2.04 -17.36
C GLU A 52 17.83 -1.66 -18.81
N PRO A 53 16.91 -1.16 -19.67
CA PRO A 53 17.26 -0.75 -21.03
C PRO A 53 18.08 0.55 -21.14
N LEU A 54 18.16 1.34 -20.05
CA LEU A 54 18.83 2.64 -20.02
C LEU A 54 20.29 2.54 -19.58
N VAL A 55 20.72 1.38 -19.06
CA VAL A 55 22.11 1.15 -18.68
C VAL A 55 22.96 0.98 -19.94
N ARG A 56 23.97 1.83 -20.11
CA ARG A 56 24.97 1.75 -21.18
C ARG A 56 26.36 1.86 -20.59
N ASP A 57 27.28 1.00 -21.02
CA ASP A 57 28.68 1.02 -20.55
C ASP A 57 28.81 1.07 -19.02
N ARG A 58 27.96 0.29 -18.32
CA ARG A 58 27.87 0.25 -16.85
C ARG A 58 27.45 1.57 -16.21
N ALA A 59 26.97 2.55 -16.96
CA ALA A 59 26.45 3.80 -16.44
C ALA A 59 24.95 3.93 -16.70
N LEU A 60 24.27 4.66 -15.81
CA LEU A 60 22.87 5.05 -15.95
C LEU A 60 22.75 6.55 -15.73
N GLN A 61 22.10 7.24 -16.66
CA GLN A 61 21.79 8.66 -16.52
C GLN A 61 20.37 8.84 -15.98
N CYS A 62 20.22 9.67 -14.95
CA CYS A 62 18.91 10.09 -14.46
C CYS A 62 18.16 10.88 -15.55
N LEU A 63 16.88 10.56 -15.79
CA LEU A 63 16.07 11.26 -16.79
C LEU A 63 15.57 12.62 -16.30
N GLU A 64 15.55 12.84 -14.98
CA GLU A 64 15.07 14.07 -14.36
C GLU A 64 16.19 15.09 -14.17
N CYS A 65 17.30 14.69 -13.53
CA CYS A 65 18.40 15.61 -13.20
C CYS A 65 19.68 15.40 -14.01
N ARG A 66 19.71 14.41 -14.92
CA ARG A 66 20.87 14.07 -15.76
C ARG A 66 22.13 13.63 -15.01
N LEU A 67 22.06 13.39 -13.70
CA LEU A 67 23.17 12.81 -12.96
C LEU A 67 23.50 11.42 -13.53
N GLN A 68 24.76 11.22 -13.91
CA GLN A 68 25.29 9.93 -14.33
C GLN A 68 25.73 9.13 -13.09
N THR A 69 25.31 7.88 -13.02
CA THR A 69 25.60 6.96 -11.93
C THR A 69 26.27 5.71 -12.48
N ASP A 70 27.40 5.33 -11.90
CA ASP A 70 28.03 4.05 -12.18
C ASP A 70 27.21 2.91 -11.55
N VAL A 71 26.90 1.92 -12.37
CA VAL A 71 26.08 0.74 -12.07
C VAL A 71 26.78 -0.49 -12.64
N PRO A 72 27.92 -0.91 -12.07
CA PRO A 72 28.73 -2.01 -12.58
C PRO A 72 27.99 -3.35 -12.61
N GLY A 73 27.00 -3.53 -11.74
CA GLY A 73 26.10 -4.70 -11.72
C GLY A 73 24.77 -4.47 -12.45
N GLY A 74 24.65 -3.43 -13.27
CA GLY A 74 23.42 -3.06 -13.97
C GLY A 74 22.34 -2.48 -13.06
N ALA A 75 21.14 -2.27 -13.60
CA ALA A 75 20.03 -1.63 -12.89
C ALA A 75 19.58 -2.42 -11.64
N SER A 76 19.74 -3.75 -11.64
CA SER A 76 19.42 -4.62 -10.50
C SER A 76 20.31 -4.36 -9.28
N SER A 77 21.55 -3.90 -9.48
CA SER A 77 22.50 -3.56 -8.40
C SER A 77 22.15 -2.29 -7.64
N LEU A 78 21.23 -1.47 -8.17
CA LEU A 78 20.71 -0.31 -7.46
C LEU A 78 19.90 -0.74 -6.23
N LYS A 79 19.98 0.08 -5.19
CA LYS A 79 19.21 -0.14 -3.96
C LYS A 79 17.72 0.00 -4.25
N THR A 80 16.92 -0.88 -3.64
CA THR A 80 15.46 -0.76 -3.66
C THR A 80 15.04 0.40 -2.76
N ASN A 81 14.10 1.23 -3.23
CA ASN A 81 13.52 2.30 -2.44
C ASN A 81 12.42 1.76 -1.53
N PHE A 82 12.80 1.26 -0.35
CA PHE A 82 11.86 0.69 0.62
C PHE A 82 10.82 1.70 1.14
N PHE A 83 11.09 3.01 1.05
CA PHE A 83 10.10 4.03 1.42
C PHE A 83 8.92 4.02 0.43
N ILE A 84 9.20 4.06 -0.88
CA ILE A 84 8.17 3.96 -1.91
C ILE A 84 7.46 2.60 -1.82
N ASP A 85 8.21 1.51 -1.61
CA ASP A 85 7.67 0.17 -1.48
C ASP A 85 6.67 0.05 -0.30
N SER A 86 7.03 0.62 0.86
CA SER A 86 6.15 0.65 2.03
C SER A 86 4.89 1.51 1.79
N LEU A 87 5.03 2.62 1.05
CA LEU A 87 3.88 3.46 0.71
C LEU A 87 2.95 2.80 -0.31
N LEU A 88 3.49 2.10 -1.31
CA LEU A 88 2.71 1.29 -2.25
C LEU A 88 1.89 0.24 -1.51
N GLU A 89 2.51 -0.43 -0.55
CA GLU A 89 1.87 -1.44 0.28
C GLU A 89 0.67 -0.85 1.06
N LEU A 90 0.85 0.31 1.70
CA LEU A 90 -0.25 1.01 2.39
C LEU A 90 -1.32 1.52 1.42
N PHE A 91 -0.92 2.00 0.25
CA PHE A 91 -1.82 2.48 -0.79
C PHE A 91 -2.72 1.34 -1.31
N GLN A 92 -2.14 0.16 -1.57
CA GLN A 92 -2.87 -1.02 -2.00
C GLN A 92 -3.86 -1.51 -0.93
N ILE A 93 -3.46 -1.50 0.35
CA ILE A 93 -4.37 -1.82 1.46
C ILE A 93 -5.55 -0.85 1.51
N LYS A 94 -5.32 0.45 1.30
CA LYS A 94 -6.41 1.44 1.32
C LYS A 94 -7.34 1.31 0.12
N ARG A 95 -6.82 0.93 -1.04
CA ARG A 95 -7.61 0.79 -2.28
C ARG A 95 -8.40 -0.51 -2.32
N ASN A 96 -7.83 -1.60 -1.81
CA ASN A 96 -8.47 -2.92 -1.82
C ASN A 96 -9.07 -3.25 -0.45
N ARG A 97 -10.40 -3.28 -0.37
CA ARG A 97 -11.12 -3.64 0.87
C ARG A 97 -11.33 -5.15 1.02
N ASP A 98 -11.14 -5.91 -0.04
CA ASP A 98 -11.36 -7.36 -0.08
C ASP A 98 -10.02 -8.11 0.01
N LEU A 99 -9.25 -7.80 1.05
CA LEU A 99 -7.99 -8.47 1.32
C LEU A 99 -8.28 -9.88 1.86
N ALA A 100 -7.68 -10.90 1.26
CA ALA A 100 -7.81 -12.27 1.72
C ALA A 100 -6.78 -12.59 2.81
N CYS A 101 -7.16 -13.46 3.74
CA CYS A 101 -6.26 -14.01 4.74
C CYS A 101 -5.20 -14.88 4.03
N THR A 102 -3.92 -14.56 4.21
CA THR A 102 -2.79 -15.28 3.61
C THR A 102 -2.81 -16.76 4.04
N VAL A 103 -2.92 -17.00 5.35
CA VAL A 103 -2.87 -18.34 5.95
C VAL A 103 -4.03 -19.24 5.50
N CYS A 104 -5.23 -18.68 5.36
CA CYS A 104 -6.39 -19.46 4.93
C CYS A 104 -6.39 -19.73 3.42
N SER A 105 -5.84 -18.80 2.63
CA SER A 105 -5.74 -18.96 1.18
C SER A 105 -4.85 -20.15 0.82
N ASP A 106 -3.74 -20.35 1.54
CA ASP A 106 -2.89 -21.54 1.41
C ASP A 106 -3.62 -22.85 1.75
N ALA A 107 -4.64 -22.77 2.60
CA ALA A 107 -5.52 -23.88 2.97
C ALA A 107 -6.79 -23.98 2.09
N GLN A 108 -6.79 -23.35 0.91
CA GLN A 108 -7.91 -23.32 -0.07
C GLN A 108 -9.22 -22.71 0.48
N LYS A 109 -9.14 -21.82 1.48
CA LYS A 109 -10.28 -21.06 2.00
C LYS A 109 -10.06 -19.56 1.82
N ILE A 110 -10.96 -18.89 1.11
CA ILE A 110 -10.89 -17.44 0.91
C ILE A 110 -11.69 -16.76 2.03
N LEU A 111 -11.01 -16.40 3.12
CA LEU A 111 -11.59 -15.62 4.21
C LEU A 111 -11.07 -14.19 4.17
N THR A 112 -11.94 -13.22 4.42
CA THR A 112 -11.55 -11.80 4.48
C THR A 112 -10.62 -11.54 5.67
N ALA A 113 -9.54 -10.81 5.41
CA ALA A 113 -8.61 -10.36 6.42
C ALA A 113 -9.21 -9.17 7.20
N THR A 114 -9.07 -9.22 8.51
CA THR A 114 -9.52 -8.17 9.43
C THR A 114 -8.36 -7.47 10.12
N ALA A 115 -7.16 -8.05 10.04
CA ALA A 115 -5.94 -7.49 10.58
C ALA A 115 -4.74 -7.78 9.69
N ARG A 116 -3.66 -7.06 9.94
CA ARG A 116 -2.36 -7.25 9.30
C ARG A 116 -1.26 -7.33 10.36
N CYS A 117 -0.39 -8.33 10.25
CA CYS A 117 0.85 -8.37 11.00
C CYS A 117 1.91 -7.53 10.28
N LEU A 118 2.54 -6.58 10.96
CA LEU A 118 3.57 -5.71 10.34
C LEU A 118 4.94 -6.39 10.26
N ASP A 119 5.25 -7.31 11.18
CA ASP A 119 6.53 -8.05 11.15
C ASP A 119 6.54 -9.15 10.09
N CYS A 120 5.48 -9.96 10.02
CA CYS A 120 5.34 -11.00 8.99
C CYS A 120 4.84 -10.47 7.64
N LYS A 121 4.24 -9.27 7.63
CA LYS A 121 3.51 -8.69 6.49
C LYS A 121 2.24 -9.45 6.08
N ASP A 122 1.80 -10.43 6.86
CA ASP A 122 0.63 -11.27 6.57
C ASP A 122 -0.71 -10.57 6.82
N PHE A 123 -1.68 -10.88 5.96
CA PHE A 123 -3.09 -10.55 6.15
C PHE A 123 -3.78 -11.68 6.89
N LEU A 124 -4.48 -11.36 7.98
CA LEU A 124 -5.05 -12.35 8.90
C LEU A 124 -6.55 -12.14 9.06
N CYS A 125 -7.34 -13.21 8.91
CA CYS A 125 -8.73 -13.21 9.37
C CYS A 125 -8.79 -13.20 10.91
N GLN A 126 -9.99 -13.10 11.47
CA GLN A 126 -10.16 -13.05 12.93
C GLN A 126 -9.53 -14.26 13.65
N SER A 127 -9.77 -15.48 13.16
CA SER A 127 -9.24 -16.70 13.77
C SER A 127 -7.72 -16.81 13.67
N CYS A 128 -7.16 -16.47 12.50
CA CYS A 128 -5.71 -16.47 12.30
C CYS A 128 -5.03 -15.38 13.14
N THR A 129 -5.66 -14.23 13.33
CA THR A 129 -5.17 -13.18 14.23
C THR A 129 -5.07 -13.69 15.67
N GLN A 130 -6.09 -14.39 16.16
CA GLN A 130 -6.06 -14.96 17.50
C GLN A 130 -4.95 -16.01 17.65
N GLY A 131 -4.83 -16.94 16.71
CA GLY A 131 -3.75 -17.94 16.71
C GLY A 131 -2.36 -17.28 16.67
N HIS A 132 -2.22 -16.22 15.88
CA HIS A 132 -0.99 -15.44 15.77
C HIS A 132 -0.63 -14.76 17.09
N CYS A 133 -1.58 -14.12 17.76
CA CYS A 133 -1.33 -13.47 19.05
C CYS A 133 -1.14 -14.46 20.21
N CYS A 134 -1.58 -15.72 20.07
CA CYS A 134 -1.45 -16.74 21.12
C CYS A 134 -0.29 -17.72 20.89
N SER A 135 0.45 -17.60 19.79
CA SER A 135 1.61 -18.43 19.48
C SER A 135 2.89 -17.81 20.04
N ARG A 136 3.74 -18.65 20.65
CA ARG A 136 5.04 -18.21 21.22
C ARG A 136 5.95 -17.54 20.20
N LEU A 137 5.86 -17.92 18.92
CA LEU A 137 6.71 -17.39 17.85
C LEU A 137 6.31 -15.99 17.41
N THR A 138 5.03 -15.63 17.58
CA THR A 138 4.42 -14.42 17.00
C THR A 138 3.76 -13.54 18.05
N LEU A 139 3.84 -13.90 19.33
CA LEU A 139 3.25 -13.19 20.47
C LEU A 139 3.64 -11.70 20.53
N HIS A 140 4.87 -11.38 20.13
CA HIS A 140 5.41 -10.02 20.17
C HIS A 140 5.30 -9.28 18.84
N HIS A 141 4.67 -9.89 17.84
CA HIS A 141 4.47 -9.22 16.55
C HIS A 141 3.41 -8.14 16.66
N LYS A 142 3.64 -7.04 15.96
CA LYS A 142 2.74 -5.90 15.88
C LYS A 142 1.64 -6.19 14.88
N VAL A 143 0.46 -6.48 15.39
CA VAL A 143 -0.76 -6.69 14.60
C VAL A 143 -1.63 -5.42 14.64
N VAL A 144 -2.00 -4.91 13.47
CA VAL A 144 -2.87 -3.76 13.30
C VAL A 144 -4.19 -4.18 12.67
N LYS A 145 -5.31 -3.64 13.14
CA LYS A 145 -6.61 -3.85 12.50
C LYS A 145 -6.65 -3.12 11.18
N LEU A 146 -7.26 -3.75 10.18
CA LEU A 146 -7.63 -3.07 8.96
C LEU A 146 -8.92 -2.32 9.29
N ASP A 147 -8.88 -0.99 9.32
CA ASP A 147 -10.07 -0.18 9.52
C ASP A 147 -11.02 -0.40 8.33
N LEU A 148 -11.92 -1.38 8.49
CA LEU A 148 -13.09 -1.56 7.65
C LEU A 148 -14.18 -0.66 8.27
N PRO A 149 -14.37 0.60 7.80
CA PRO A 149 -15.58 1.31 8.18
C PRO A 149 -16.77 0.45 7.75
N MET A 150 -17.54 0.02 8.75
CA MET A 150 -18.81 -0.65 8.60
C MET A 150 -19.76 0.23 7.78
N LEU A 151 -19.73 0.11 6.45
CA LEU A 151 -20.92 0.38 5.65
C LEU A 151 -21.77 -0.88 5.75
N SER A 152 -22.50 -1.00 6.86
CA SER A 152 -23.71 -1.80 6.84
C SER A 152 -24.53 -1.36 5.61
N PRO A 153 -24.95 -2.25 4.71
CA PRO A 153 -25.91 -1.85 3.68
C PRO A 153 -27.12 -1.27 4.42
N PRO A 154 -27.65 -0.10 4.02
CA PRO A 154 -28.88 0.39 4.62
C PRO A 154 -29.91 -0.72 4.45
N MET A 155 -30.46 -1.20 5.57
CA MET A 155 -31.63 -2.09 5.52
C MET A 155 -32.67 -1.32 4.73
N ARG A 156 -32.97 -1.79 3.51
CA ARG A 156 -34.12 -1.31 2.75
C ARG A 156 -35.34 -1.70 3.57
N THR A 157 -35.88 -0.74 4.31
CA THR A 157 -37.24 -0.85 4.83
C THR A 157 -38.16 -0.99 3.63
N PRO A 158 -39.02 -2.02 3.56
CA PRO A 158 -40.04 -2.08 2.53
C PRO A 158 -40.95 -0.87 2.70
N ILE A 159 -41.06 -0.06 1.65
CA ILE A 159 -42.12 0.94 1.55
C ILE A 159 -43.39 0.12 1.37
N LEU A 160 -44.18 0.00 2.45
CA LEU A 160 -45.57 -0.40 2.36
C LEU A 160 -46.31 0.78 1.72
N TRP A 161 -46.81 0.55 0.51
CA TRP A 161 -47.75 1.41 -0.20
C TRP A 161 -49.13 1.32 0.43
#